data_AF-A0AA37W1U8-F1
#
_entry.id   AF-A0AA37W1U8-F1
#
_cell.length_a   1.000
_cell.length_b   1.000
_cell.length_c   1.000
_cell.angle_alpha   90.00
_cell.angle_beta   90.00
_cell.angle_gamma   90.00
#
_symmetry.space_group_name_H-M   'P 1'
#
loop_
_entity.id
_entity.type
_entity.pdbx_description
1 polymer ?
#
loop_
_entity_poly.entity_id
_entity_poly.type
_entity_poly.pdbx_seq_one_letter_code
_entity_poly.pdbx_strand_id
1 'polypeptide(L)'
;MWALFNPEIFQYVKNDQLWFAPKTGEQLTQCPFLVLSSKKYPQEKDKYTCSIYHDRPQDCRHYPSLISEMINDDCEMLELIDKQNPFKAQKKLDILMIDSRS
;
A
#
# COMPACT_ATOMS: atom_id res chain seq x y z
N MET A 1 5.21 14.15 -14.88
CA MET A 1 5.83 15.10 -13.94
C MET A 1 6.38 14.41 -12.69
N TRP A 2 5.61 13.54 -12.00
CA TRP A 2 6.11 12.77 -10.83
C TRP A 2 7.40 11.96 -11.09
N ALA A 3 7.49 11.26 -12.23
CA ALA A 3 8.67 10.45 -12.59
C ALA A 3 10.00 11.25 -12.65
N LEU A 4 9.93 12.54 -13.00
CA LEU A 4 11.11 13.41 -13.05
C LEU A 4 11.66 13.73 -11.65
N PHE A 5 10.78 13.75 -10.65
CA PHE A 5 11.12 14.04 -9.26
C PHE A 5 11.44 12.78 -8.46
N ASN A 6 11.07 11.59 -8.97
CA ASN A 6 11.24 10.30 -8.30
C ASN A 6 11.94 9.26 -9.20
N PRO A 7 13.13 9.56 -9.76
CA PRO A 7 13.79 8.65 -10.71
C PRO A 7 14.13 7.29 -10.08
N GLU A 8 14.51 7.28 -8.80
CA GLU A 8 14.85 6.06 -8.04
C GLU A 8 13.64 5.15 -7.78
N ILE A 9 12.42 5.69 -7.80
CA ILE A 9 11.20 4.89 -7.68
C ILE A 9 10.71 4.50 -9.07
N PHE A 10 10.82 5.43 -10.03
CA PHE A 10 10.34 5.25 -11.40
C PHE A 10 11.07 4.14 -12.15
N GLN A 11 12.32 3.81 -11.79
CA GLN A 11 13.03 2.64 -12.35
C GLN A 11 12.29 1.30 -12.14
N TYR A 12 11.34 1.24 -11.19
CA TYR A 12 10.50 0.08 -10.94
C TYR A 12 9.16 0.11 -11.70
N VAL A 13 8.92 1.09 -12.57
CA VAL A 13 7.69 1.25 -13.36
C VAL A 13 7.97 0.92 -14.82
N LYS A 14 7.11 0.11 -15.44
CA LYS A 14 7.24 -0.28 -16.85
C LYS A 14 5.87 -0.33 -17.51
N ASN A 15 5.70 0.34 -18.65
CA ASN A 15 4.42 0.39 -19.39
C ASN A 15 3.22 0.76 -18.49
N ASP A 16 3.41 1.76 -17.64
CA ASP A 16 2.41 2.20 -16.64
C ASP A 16 1.98 1.10 -15.63
N GLN A 17 2.74 0.01 -15.53
CA GLN A 17 2.56 -1.03 -14.53
C GLN A 17 3.65 -0.94 -13.46
N LEU A 18 3.27 -1.30 -12.23
CA LEU A 18 4.14 -1.21 -11.07
C LEU A 18 4.96 -2.48 -10.81
N TRP A 19 6.09 -2.22 -10.17
CA TRP A 19 7.01 -3.17 -9.53
C TRP A 19 7.66 -4.14 -10.49
N PHE A 20 8.52 -3.61 -11.35
CA PHE A 20 9.45 -4.38 -12.16
C PHE A 20 10.87 -4.23 -11.61
N ALA A 21 11.63 -5.32 -11.56
CA ALA A 21 13.03 -5.27 -11.18
C ALA A 21 13.82 -4.43 -12.20
N PRO A 22 14.54 -3.36 -11.81
CA PRO A 22 15.18 -2.45 -12.76
C PRO A 22 16.27 -3.10 -13.62
N LYS A 23 16.89 -4.16 -13.09
CA LYS A 23 17.98 -4.89 -13.75
C LYS A 23 17.51 -5.99 -14.69
N THR A 24 16.51 -6.78 -14.29
CA THR A 24 16.03 -7.95 -15.06
C THR A 24 14.78 -7.64 -15.87
N GLY A 25 14.02 -6.61 -15.49
CA GLY A 25 12.75 -6.26 -16.09
C GLY A 25 11.61 -7.23 -15.77
N GLU A 26 11.82 -8.13 -14.79
CA GLU A 26 10.82 -9.08 -14.30
C GLU A 26 9.83 -8.40 -13.35
N GLN A 27 8.56 -8.80 -13.42
CA GLN A 27 7.55 -8.30 -12.50
C GLN A 27 7.73 -8.91 -11.11
N LEU A 28 7.75 -8.04 -10.10
CA LEU A 28 7.84 -8.42 -8.70
C LEU A 28 6.45 -8.79 -8.19
N THR A 29 6.39 -9.82 -7.35
CA THR A 29 5.16 -10.24 -6.68
C THR A 29 4.83 -9.37 -5.46
N GLN A 30 5.75 -8.52 -5.03
CA GLN A 30 5.61 -7.65 -3.87
C GLN A 30 6.27 -6.29 -4.13
N CYS A 31 5.74 -5.25 -3.49
CA CYS A 31 6.32 -3.91 -3.52
C CYS A 31 7.76 -3.92 -2.95
N PRO A 32 8.77 -3.45 -3.70
CA PRO A 32 10.17 -3.43 -3.23
C PRO A 32 10.41 -2.40 -2.12
N PHE A 33 9.44 -1.52 -1.86
CA PHE A 33 9.49 -0.48 -0.83
C PHE A 33 8.66 -0.83 0.41
N LEU A 34 8.10 -2.04 0.48
CA LEU A 34 7.44 -2.55 1.67
C LEU A 34 8.50 -3.10 2.63
N VAL A 35 8.60 -2.50 3.82
CA VAL A 35 9.64 -2.78 4.81
C VAL A 35 9.00 -3.34 6.07
N LEU A 36 9.60 -4.35 6.69
CA LEU A 36 9.19 -4.82 8.01
C LEU A 36 9.54 -3.76 9.07
N SER A 37 8.53 -3.33 9.82
CA SER A 37 8.71 -2.49 10.99
C SER A 37 9.41 -3.26 12.10
N SER A 38 10.20 -2.55 12.90
CA SER A 38 10.81 -3.11 14.10
C SER A 38 9.74 -3.60 15.08
N LYS A 39 9.88 -4.85 15.54
CA LYS A 39 9.07 -5.40 16.63
C LYS A 39 9.60 -4.92 17.97
N LYS A 40 8.70 -4.49 18.85
CA LYS A 40 9.05 -4.16 20.23
C LYS A 40 9.13 -5.41 21.10
N TYR A 41 8.33 -6.44 20.77
CA TYR A 41 8.34 -7.74 21.45
C TYR A 41 8.36 -8.90 20.44
N PRO A 42 9.02 -10.04 20.74
CA PRO A 42 9.13 -11.17 19.81
C PRO A 42 7.79 -11.74 19.32
N GLN A 43 6.77 -11.70 20.18
CA GLN A 43 5.41 -12.17 19.90
C GLN A 43 4.55 -11.21 19.07
N GLU A 44 5.04 -10.01 18.75
CA GLU A 44 4.28 -9.10 17.90
C GLU A 44 4.18 -9.63 16.46
N LYS A 45 3.02 -9.39 15.85
CA LYS A 45 2.82 -9.64 14.42
C LYS A 45 3.77 -8.77 13.60
N ASP A 46 4.14 -9.28 12.43
CA ASP A 46 4.85 -8.48 11.43
C ASP A 46 3.96 -7.29 11.05
N LYS A 47 4.53 -6.10 11.18
CA LYS A 47 3.93 -4.86 10.69
C LYS A 47 4.77 -4.38 9.52
N TYR A 48 4.12 -3.93 8.48
CA TYR A 48 4.81 -3.42 7.29
C TYR A 48 4.65 -1.91 7.20
N THR A 49 5.70 -1.23 6.74
CA THR A 49 5.72 0.20 6.43
C THR A 49 6.16 0.41 5.00
N CYS A 50 5.73 1.52 4.40
CA CYS A 50 6.13 1.88 3.04
C CYS A 50 7.23 2.95 3.13
N SER A 51 8.45 2.64 2.67
CA SER A 51 9.59 3.56 2.74
C SER A 51 9.43 4.80 1.84
N ILE A 52 8.54 4.72 0.85
CA ILE A 52 8.25 5.80 -0.10
C ILE A 52 6.87 6.43 0.13
N TYR A 53 6.33 6.38 1.35
CA TYR A 53 4.93 6.74 1.65
C TYR A 53 4.47 8.06 1.02
N HIS A 54 5.30 9.11 1.09
CA HIS A 54 5.02 10.45 0.55
C HIS A 54 5.29 10.59 -0.95
N ASP A 55 6.11 9.70 -1.50
CA ASP A 55 6.54 9.71 -2.90
C ASP A 55 5.85 8.61 -3.70
N ARG A 56 4.83 7.95 -3.16
CA ARG A 56 4.15 6.83 -3.81
C ARG A 56 3.69 7.21 -5.23
N PRO A 57 3.88 6.31 -6.22
CA PRO A 57 3.26 6.50 -7.53
C PRO A 57 1.75 6.63 -7.38
N GLN A 58 1.09 7.28 -8.34
CA GLN A 58 -0.35 7.58 -8.29
C GLN A 58 -1.17 6.33 -7.95
N ASP A 59 -0.88 5.21 -8.62
CA ASP A 59 -1.56 3.93 -8.41
C ASP A 59 -1.40 3.36 -6.98
N CYS A 60 -0.38 3.78 -6.24
CA CYS A 60 -0.17 3.41 -4.83
C CYS A 60 -0.76 4.40 -3.81
N ARG A 61 -1.21 5.58 -4.23
CA ARG A 61 -1.88 6.53 -3.32
C ARG A 61 -3.23 6.02 -2.82
N HIS A 62 -3.82 5.10 -3.56
CA HIS A 62 -5.13 4.54 -3.26
C HIS A 62 -5.06 3.35 -2.28
N TYR A 63 -3.86 2.93 -1.88
CA TYR A 63 -3.67 1.88 -0.88
C TYR A 63 -3.69 2.44 0.56
N PRO A 64 -4.43 1.81 1.49
CA PRO A 64 -5.24 0.61 1.28
C PRO A 64 -6.58 0.94 0.62
N SER A 65 -6.95 0.16 -0.40
CA SER A 65 -8.17 0.39 -1.18
C SER A 65 -9.32 -0.48 -0.66
N LEU A 66 -8.98 -1.60 -0.01
CA LEU A 66 -9.90 -2.59 0.52
C LEU A 66 -9.70 -2.76 2.03
N ILE A 67 -10.81 -2.95 2.75
CA ILE A 67 -10.81 -3.32 4.17
C ILE A 67 -10.08 -4.64 4.39
N SER A 68 -10.16 -5.57 3.44
CA SER A 68 -9.42 -6.84 3.54
C SER A 68 -7.90 -6.64 3.59
N GLU A 69 -7.37 -5.69 2.80
CA GLU A 69 -5.95 -5.28 2.84
C GLU A 69 -5.62 -4.67 4.21
N MET A 70 -6.46 -3.74 4.68
CA MET A 70 -6.29 -3.11 5.99
C MET A 70 -6.31 -4.12 7.15
N ILE A 71 -7.14 -5.17 7.07
CA ILE A 71 -7.22 -6.23 8.09
C ILE A 71 -5.94 -7.06 8.08
N ASN A 72 -5.47 -7.44 6.90
CA ASN A 72 -4.26 -8.24 6.75
C ASN A 72 -3.02 -7.49 7.26
N ASP A 73 -2.98 -6.18 7.04
CA ASP A 73 -1.90 -5.30 7.48
C ASP A 73 -2.02 -4.86 8.95
N ASP A 74 -3.08 -5.29 9.65
CA ASP A 74 -3.45 -4.81 10.99
C ASP A 74 -3.44 -3.27 11.10
N CYS A 75 -4.02 -2.63 10.09
CA CYS A 75 -4.04 -1.17 9.94
C CYS A 75 -4.63 -0.50 11.19
N GLU A 76 -3.89 0.48 11.72
CA GLU A 76 -4.24 1.26 12.91
C GLU A 76 -5.53 2.07 12.77
N MET A 77 -5.99 2.31 11.54
CA MET A 77 -7.24 3.01 11.26
C MET A 77 -8.49 2.11 11.40
N LEU A 78 -8.34 0.79 11.56
CA LEU A 78 -9.48 -0.12 11.73
C LEU A 78 -9.91 -0.23 13.19
N GLU A 79 -11.20 0.03 13.44
CA GLU A 79 -11.82 -0.26 14.72
C GLU A 79 -12.27 -1.73 14.81
N LEU A 80 -12.54 -2.21 16.04
CA LEU A 80 -13.07 -3.57 16.25
C LEU A 80 -14.37 -3.82 15.47
N ILE A 81 -15.22 -2.80 15.35
CA ILE A 81 -16.49 -2.90 14.61
C ILE A 81 -16.26 -3.06 13.10
N ASP A 82 -15.20 -2.47 12.56
CA ASP A 82 -14.85 -2.59 11.14
C ASP A 82 -14.39 -4.01 10.81
N LYS A 83 -13.64 -4.63 11.73
CA LYS A 83 -13.22 -6.04 11.63
C LYS A 83 -14.39 -7.02 11.75
N GLN A 84 -15.40 -6.70 12.56
CA GLN A 84 -16.60 -7.53 12.73
C GLN A 84 -17.60 -7.40 11.57
N ASN A 85 -17.61 -6.26 10.87
CA ASN A 85 -18.50 -6.01 9.74
C ASN A 85 -17.74 -5.40 8.54
N PRO A 86 -16.88 -6.19 7.88
CA PRO A 86 -16.00 -5.70 6.82
C PRO A 86 -16.79 -5.16 5.62
N PHE A 87 -17.98 -5.67 5.34
CA PHE A 87 -18.84 -5.15 4.28
C PHE A 87 -19.29 -3.71 4.55
N LYS A 88 -19.73 -3.42 5.77
CA LYS A 88 -20.13 -2.06 6.16
C LYS A 88 -18.91 -1.11 6.20
N ALA A 89 -17.78 -1.61 6.71
CA ALA A 89 -16.53 -0.86 6.72
C ALA A 89 -16.07 -0.51 5.30
N GLN A 90 -16.23 -1.44 4.34
CA GLN A 90 -15.84 -1.21 2.96
C GLN A 90 -16.67 -0.08 2.35
N LYS A 91 -17.98 -0.08 2.53
CA LYS A 91 -18.84 1.03 2.07
C LYS A 91 -18.42 2.39 2.66
N LYS A 92 -18.02 2.42 3.93
CA LYS A 92 -17.53 3.64 4.59
C LYS A 92 -16.20 4.10 3.97
N LEU A 93 -15.27 3.18 3.76
CA LEU A 93 -14.00 3.44 3.09
C LEU A 93 -14.20 3.93 1.65
N ASP A 94 -15.15 3.33 0.92
CA ASP A 94 -15.48 3.71 -0.46
C ASP A 94 -15.94 5.17 -0.55
N ILE A 95 -16.74 5.63 0.41
CA ILE A 95 -17.19 7.03 0.51
C ILE A 95 -16.02 7.95 0.83
N LEU A 96 -15.16 7.57 1.79
CA LEU A 96 -13.97 8.34 2.15
C LEU A 96 -12.97 8.48 1.00
N MET A 97 -12.91 7.46 0.13
CA MET A 97 -11.98 7.37 -1.00
C MET A 97 -12.63 7.78 -2.33
N ILE A 98 -13.81 8.43 -2.32
CA ILE A 98 -14.57 8.68 -3.55
C ILE A 98 -13.77 9.52 -4.57
N ASP A 99 -13.09 10.56 -4.11
CA ASP A 99 -12.23 11.43 -4.94
C ASP A 99 -10.93 10.73 -5.38
N SER A 100 -10.56 9.67 -4.68
CA SER A 100 -9.41 8.82 -4.99
C SER A 100 -9.76 7.69 -5.96
N ARG A 101 -11.04 7.48 -6.26
CA ARG A 101 -11.52 6.41 -7.14
C ARG A 101 -12.14 6.94 -8.44
N SER A 102 -12.17 8.27 -8.59
CA SER A 102 -12.73 8.96 -9.75
C SER A 102 -11.71 9.16 -10.86
#